data_AF-A0A1A3TMJ4-F1
#
_entry.id   AF-A0A1A3TMJ4-F1
#
_cell.length_a   1.000
_cell.length_b   1.000
_cell.length_c   1.000
_cell.angle_alpha   90.00
_cell.angle_beta   90.00
_cell.angle_gamma   90.00
#
_symmetry.space_group_name_H-M   'P 1'
#
loop_
_entity.id
_entity.type
_entity.pdbx_description
1 polymer ?
#
loop_
_entity_poly.entity_id
_entity_poly.type
_entity_poly.pdbx_seq_one_letter_code
_entity_poly.pdbx_strand_id
1 'polypeptide(L)' 'MASKNITLTMPAELVRRAKVFAAQRDMSVSSLVARLLEQLVGQVQDYDDVADLERRMMSGGTGLQIGSITWSRDELHQR' A
#
# COMPACT_ATOMS: atom_id res chain seq x y z
N MET A 1 -5.80 12.73 15.87
CA MET A 1 -5.48 13.38 14.58
C MET A 1 -6.55 14.42 14.28
N ALA A 2 -6.19 15.58 13.75
CA ALA A 2 -7.17 16.62 13.40
C ALA A 2 -7.89 16.23 12.10
N SER A 3 -9.23 16.24 12.11
CA SER A 3 -10.04 16.00 10.90
C SER A 3 -10.13 17.27 10.06
N LYS A 4 -10.01 17.14 8.73
CA LYS A 4 -10.19 18.25 7.78
C LYS A 4 -11.36 17.95 6.85
N ASN A 5 -12.24 18.93 6.67
CA ASN A 5 -13.39 18.80 5.78
C ASN A 5 -12.97 18.92 4.32
N ILE A 6 -13.49 18.04 3.47
CA ILE A 6 -13.27 18.03 2.03
C ILE A 6 -14.64 17.95 1.35
N THR A 7 -14.88 18.82 0.37
CA THR A 7 -16.09 18.78 -0.46
C THR A 7 -15.80 17.97 -1.72
N LEU A 8 -16.62 16.95 -1.98
CA LEU A 8 -16.48 16.09 -3.15
C LEU A 8 -17.71 16.22 -4.05
N THR A 9 -17.48 16.38 -5.35
CA THR A 9 -18.55 16.35 -6.36
C THR A 9 -18.64 14.94 -6.93
N MET A 10 -19.83 14.34 -6.88
CA MET A 10 -20.08 12.97 -7.31
C MET A 10 -21.45 12.86 -8.00
N PRO A 11 -21.65 11.88 -8.90
CA PRO A 11 -22.97 11.63 -9.49
C PRO A 11 -24.03 11.37 -8.41
N ALA A 12 -25.22 11.96 -8.56
CA ALA A 12 -26.30 11.86 -7.56
C ALA A 12 -26.67 10.41 -7.25
N GLU A 13 -26.73 9.54 -8.27
CA GLU A 13 -27.00 8.11 -8.09
C GLU A 13 -25.92 7.39 -7.28
N LEU A 14 -24.66 7.78 -7.43
CA LEU A 14 -23.57 7.19 -6.66
C LEU A 14 -23.69 7.59 -5.17
N VAL A 15 -24.00 8.86 -4.90
CA VAL A 15 -24.24 9.33 -3.52
C VAL A 15 -25.42 8.59 -2.89
N ARG A 16 -26.50 8.36 -3.65
CA ARG A 16 -27.67 7.61 -3.17
C ARG A 16 -27.30 6.17 -2.79
N ARG A 17 -26.59 5.46 -3.67
CA ARG A 17 -26.13 4.08 -3.38
C ARG A 17 -25.16 4.03 -2.20
N ALA A 18 -24.23 5.00 -2.12
CA ALA A 18 -23.27 5.08 -1.01
C ALA A 18 -23.97 5.27 0.34
N LYS A 19 -25.02 6.12 0.41
CA LYS A 19 -25.82 6.30 1.63
C LYS A 19 -26.49 5.00 2.08
N VAL A 20 -27.11 4.26 1.15
CA VAL A 20 -27.75 2.98 1.47
C VAL A 20 -26.71 1.96 1.96
N PHE A 21 -25.58 1.86 1.26
CA PHE A 21 -24.50 0.93 1.63
C PHE A 21 -23.91 1.23 3.00
N ALA A 22 -23.70 2.51 3.31
CA ALA A 22 -23.16 2.95 4.59
C ALA A 22 -24.16 2.68 5.73
N ALA A 23 -25.44 2.96 5.52
CA ALA A 23 -26.50 2.67 6.49
C ALA A 23 -26.62 1.17 6.80
N GLN A 24 -26.48 0.30 5.80
CA GLN A 24 -26.48 -1.17 6.00
C GLN A 24 -25.31 -1.69 6.86
N ARG A 25 -24.27 -0.87 7.07
CA ARG A 25 -23.06 -1.24 7.81
C ARG A 25 -22.87 -0.42 9.07
N ASP A 26 -23.90 0.33 9.50
CA ASP A 26 -23.83 1.27 10.62
C ASP A 26 -22.68 2.28 10.49
N MET A 27 -22.43 2.73 9.25
CA MET A 27 -21.37 3.68 8.89
C MET A 27 -21.95 4.98 8.30
N SER A 28 -21.18 6.06 8.40
CA SER A 28 -21.48 7.29 7.66
C SER A 28 -20.82 7.25 6.28
N VAL A 29 -21.32 8.05 5.33
CA VAL A 29 -20.68 8.19 4.02
C VAL A 29 -19.27 8.75 4.16
N SER A 30 -19.06 9.68 5.09
CA SER A 30 -17.73 10.24 5.38
C SER A 30 -16.76 9.19 5.92
N SER A 31 -17.20 8.30 6.82
CA SER A 31 -16.33 7.22 7.32
C SER A 31 -16.05 6.16 6.26
N LEU A 32 -17.01 5.88 5.38
CA LEU A 32 -16.80 5.01 4.22
C LEU A 32 -15.72 5.56 3.28
N VAL A 33 -15.79 6.85 2.95
CA VAL A 33 -14.81 7.52 2.09
C VAL A 33 -13.44 7.58 2.75
N ALA A 34 -13.38 7.93 4.05
CA ALA A 34 -12.13 7.95 4.80
C ALA A 34 -11.44 6.58 4.78
N ARG A 35 -12.18 5.50 5.04
CA ARG A 35 -11.64 4.13 5.02
C ARG A 35 -11.13 3.73 3.62
N LEU A 36 -11.84 4.08 2.56
CA LEU A 36 -11.37 3.84 1.19
C LEU A 36 -10.06 4.58 0.89
N LEU A 37 -9.96 5.84 1.34
CA LEU A 37 -8.73 6.63 1.18
C LEU A 37 -7.58 6.05 2.00
N GLU A 38 -7.83 5.64 3.25
CA GLU A 38 -6.83 4.96 4.09
C GLU A 38 -6.34 3.66 3.46
N GLN A 39 -7.23 2.86 2.88
CA GLN A 39 -6.83 1.63 2.18
C GLN A 39 -5.99 1.93 0.94
N LEU A 40 -6.37 2.93 0.14
CA LEU A 40 -5.62 3.28 -1.07
C LEU A 40 -4.26 3.90 -0.73
N VAL A 41 -4.20 4.83 0.22
CA VAL A 41 -2.96 5.48 0.64
C VAL A 41 -2.07 4.51 1.40
N GLY A 42 -2.64 3.71 2.31
CA GLY A 42 -1.90 2.70 3.07
C GLY A 42 -1.28 1.65 2.17
N GLN A 43 -1.99 1.15 1.16
CA GLN A 43 -1.43 0.20 0.19
C GLN A 43 -0.26 0.79 -0.61
N VAL A 44 -0.32 2.06 -0.99
CA VAL A 44 0.77 2.73 -1.71
C VAL A 44 1.95 2.98 -0.79
N GLN A 45 1.69 3.42 0.45
CA GLN A 45 2.73 3.67 1.43
C GLN A 45 3.46 2.37 1.84
N ASP A 46 2.72 1.29 2.10
CA ASP A 46 3.29 -0.03 2.39
C ASP A 46 4.17 -0.53 1.22
N TYR A 47 3.73 -0.32 -0.03
CA TYR A 47 4.50 -0.72 -1.20
C TYR A 47 5.79 0.08 -1.35
N ASP A 48 5.72 1.40 -1.25
CA ASP A 48 6.89 2.28 -1.41
C ASP A 48 7.89 2.07 -0.27
N ASP A 49 7.42 1.90 0.96
CA ASP A 49 8.26 1.63 2.13
C ASP A 49 9.01 0.29 2.01
N VAL A 50 8.32 -0.76 1.53
CA VAL A 50 8.95 -2.07 1.26
C VAL A 50 9.95 -1.97 0.11
N ALA A 51 9.60 -1.29 -0.98
CA ALA A 51 10.51 -1.10 -2.11
C ALA A 51 11.78 -0.32 -1.72
N ASP A 52 11.64 0.70 -0.87
CA ASP A 52 12.76 1.46 -0.34
C ASP A 52 13.62 0.65 0.63
N LEU A 53 13.01 -0.16 1.49
CA LEU A 53 13.71 -1.08 2.37
C LEU A 53 14.53 -2.10 1.56
N GLU A 54 13.94 -2.72 0.54
CA GLU A 54 14.65 -3.66 -0.36
C GLU A 54 15.81 -2.98 -1.08
N ARG A 55 15.60 -1.79 -1.66
CA ARG A 55 16.68 -1.04 -2.32
C ARG A 55 17.84 -0.73 -1.36
N ARG A 56 17.55 -0.40 -0.10
CA ARG A 56 18.58 -0.19 0.92
C ARG A 56 19.33 -1.49 1.25
N MET A 57 18.63 -2.61 1.36
CA MET A 57 19.27 -3.91 1.60
C MET A 57 20.14 -4.36 0.41
N MET A 58 19.68 -4.15 -0.82
CA MET A 58 20.46 -4.49 -2.02
C MET A 58 21.70 -3.60 -2.18
N SER A 59 21.60 -2.31 -1.86
CA SER A 59 22.73 -1.37 -1.97
C SER A 59 23.73 -1.48 -0.82
N GLY A 60 23.27 -1.76 0.40
CA GLY A 60 24.14 -1.94 1.57
C GLY A 60 24.79 -3.32 1.65
N GLY A 61 24.27 -4.30 0.92
CA GLY A 61 24.61 -5.71 1.12
C GLY A 61 24.09 -6.23 2.46
N THR A 62 23.89 -7.54 2.56
CA THR A 62 23.30 -8.17 3.77
C THR A 62 24.32 -8.42 4.88
N GLY A 63 25.60 -8.10 4.65
CA GLY A 63 26.72 -8.44 5.56
C GLY A 63 26.93 -9.96 5.75
N LEU A 64 26.09 -10.80 5.12
CA LEU A 64 26.15 -12.24 5.18
C LEU A 64 27.08 -12.74 4.07
N GLN A 65 28.32 -13.04 4.46
CA GLN A 65 29.27 -13.75 3.63
C GLN A 65 29.77 -14.98 4.38
N ILE A 66 29.54 -16.16 3.83
CA ILE A 66 30.07 -17.43 4.35
C ILE A 66 31.15 -17.89 3.36
N GLY A 67 32.41 -17.67 3.72
CA GLY A 67 33.56 -18.03 2.88
C GLY A 67 33.74 -17.13 1.64
N SER A 68 34.67 -17.51 0.78
CA SER A 68 34.87 -16.87 -0.52
C SER A 68 33.78 -17.28 -1.51
N ILE A 69 33.31 -16.33 -2.33
CA ILE A 69 32.40 -16.64 -3.45
C ILE A 69 33.21 -17.40 -4.51
N THR A 70 32.96 -18.69 -4.66
CA THR A 70 33.67 -19.57 -5.61
C THR A 70 32.88 -19.91 -6.86
N TRP A 71 31.62 -19.45 -6.94
CA TRP A 71 30.69 -19.76 -8.00
C TRP A 71 30.51 -18.57 -8.95
N SER A 72 30.39 -18.86 -10.23
CA SER A 72 30.00 -17.92 -11.28
C SER A 72 28.49 -17.90 -11.47
N ARG A 73 27.97 -16.82 -12.05
CA ARG A 73 26.54 -16.66 -12.34
C ARG A 73 26.02 -17.78 -13.25
N ASP A 74 26.81 -18.20 -14.23
CA ASP A 74 26.43 -19.23 -15.21
C ASP A 74 26.34 -20.63 -14.58
N GLU A 75 27.21 -20.94 -13.62
CA GLU A 75 27.15 -22.20 -12.85
C GLU A 75 25.89 -22.30 -11.98
N LEU A 76 25.36 -21.15 -11.53
CA LEU A 76 24.14 -21.07 -10.72
C LEU A 76 22.85 -21.17 -11.54
N HIS A 77 22.89 -20.77 -12.82
CA HIS A 77 21.74 -20.76 -13.72
C HIS A 77 21.52 -22.10 -14.46
N GLN A 78 22.46 -23.04 -14.39
CA GLN A 78 22.25 -24.40 -14.90
C GLN A 78 21.41 -25.21 -13.89
N ARG A 79 20.09 -25.16 -14.07
CA ARG A 79 19.14 -26.13 -13.51
C ARG A 79 18.50 -26.92 -14.63
#